data_AF-A0A9P3CA07-F1
#
_entry.id   AF-A0A9P3CA07-F1
#
_cell.length_a   1.000
_cell.length_b   1.000
_cell.length_c   1.000
_cell.angle_alpha   90.00
_cell.angle_beta   90.00
_cell.angle_gamma   90.00
#
_symmetry.space_group_name_H-M   'P 1'
#
loop_
_entity.id
_entity.type
_entity.pdbx_description
1 polymer ?
#
loop_
_entity_poly.entity_id
_entity_poly.type
_entity_poly.pdbx_seq_one_letter_code
_entity_poly.pdbx_strand_id
1 'polypeptide(L)'
;MDALVQRSIQLVADKKRPSVPWKLDEPWHQPYYVHDGNQWTAREAKPSDTPPSSNISKLALYSWNIDFMLPFPESRMKAGLSYLQNHITQSEDTAVAIYLQECVESDLKTVSEQPWVQQHFCISDIDISNWASGHYGTITLLSRSTPPTSLFRVHYSATKMERDVLISDISLPSPSQQQSPFTIRLCNSHLESMAFTPALRPPQVSLIASYMHQSPKISAAVAAGDFNAIQPFDKTLHSDNNLLDAYLESGGKEDDAEGHTWGQQASTALRERFGTSRMDKVYYTPPASDGQRSLKLAKFGYFGRDVVVEDRKEAEEIMTLGFENAWVTDHLGVEAVFEIVGGSQAERGEKKQGQASL
;
A
#
# COMPACT_ATOMS: atom_id res chain seq x y z
N MET A 1 4.94 -29.92 3.03
CA MET A 1 4.80 -28.46 3.19
C MET A 1 6.10 -28.01 3.82
N ASP A 2 6.68 -26.91 3.34
CA ASP A 2 7.97 -26.41 3.84
C ASP A 2 7.92 -26.20 5.37
N ALA A 3 9.02 -26.51 6.08
CA ALA A 3 9.06 -26.44 7.54
C ALA A 3 8.83 -25.02 8.07
N LEU A 4 9.27 -24.00 7.32
CA LEU A 4 9.03 -22.60 7.62
C LEU A 4 7.54 -22.28 7.54
N VAL A 5 6.87 -22.70 6.46
CA VAL A 5 5.42 -22.52 6.28
C VAL A 5 4.63 -23.22 7.39
N GLN A 6 4.99 -24.44 7.77
CA GLN A 6 4.32 -25.16 8.86
C GLN A 6 4.46 -24.45 10.20
N ARG A 7 5.67 -23.94 10.51
CA ARG A 7 5.92 -23.16 11.72
C ARG A 7 5.09 -21.88 11.74
N SER A 8 5.03 -21.16 10.64
CA SER A 8 4.25 -19.92 10.52
C SER A 8 2.75 -20.17 10.69
N ILE A 9 2.21 -21.24 10.11
CA ILE A 9 0.81 -21.63 10.30
C ILE A 9 0.52 -21.89 11.79
N GLN A 10 1.41 -22.62 12.48
CA GLN A 10 1.24 -22.89 13.90
C GLN A 10 1.32 -21.60 14.74
N LEU A 11 2.28 -20.72 14.45
CA LEU A 11 2.42 -19.43 15.15
C LEU A 11 1.17 -18.55 15.01
N VAL A 12 0.60 -18.47 13.81
CA VAL A 12 -0.66 -17.74 13.57
C VAL A 12 -1.80 -18.38 14.36
N ALA A 13 -1.91 -19.71 14.34
CA ALA A 13 -2.95 -20.42 15.09
C ALA A 13 -2.84 -20.20 16.61
N ASP A 14 -1.62 -20.21 17.15
CA ASP A 14 -1.35 -20.00 18.58
C ASP A 14 -1.63 -18.55 19.02
N LYS A 15 -1.47 -17.59 18.10
CA LYS A 15 -1.75 -16.16 18.34
C LYS A 15 -3.16 -15.74 17.95
N LYS A 16 -4.03 -16.69 17.58
CA LYS A 16 -5.39 -16.38 17.16
C LYS A 16 -6.17 -15.68 18.28
N ARG A 17 -6.84 -14.58 17.92
CA ARG A 17 -7.65 -13.83 18.89
C ARG A 17 -8.98 -14.55 19.15
N PRO A 18 -9.40 -14.69 20.42
CA PRO A 18 -10.67 -15.35 20.75
C PRO A 18 -11.89 -14.53 20.35
N SER A 19 -11.75 -13.20 20.33
CA SER A 19 -12.76 -12.25 19.90
C SER A 19 -12.10 -10.98 19.37
N VAL A 20 -12.87 -10.22 18.61
CA VAL A 20 -12.46 -8.95 18.01
C VAL A 20 -13.55 -7.89 18.22
N PRO A 21 -13.20 -6.61 18.35
CA PRO A 21 -14.17 -5.55 18.67
C PRO A 21 -14.95 -5.01 17.46
N TRP A 22 -14.53 -5.34 16.24
CA TRP A 22 -15.17 -4.87 15.01
C TRP A 22 -16.19 -5.86 14.45
N LYS A 23 -17.08 -5.33 13.62
CA LYS A 23 -17.96 -6.12 12.77
C LYS A 23 -17.28 -6.34 11.40
N LEU A 24 -17.39 -7.56 10.89
CA LEU A 24 -16.83 -7.92 9.60
C LEU A 24 -17.57 -7.18 8.47
N ASP A 25 -16.83 -6.84 7.42
CA ASP A 25 -17.25 -6.06 6.26
C ASP A 25 -17.79 -4.65 6.59
N GLU A 26 -17.53 -4.14 7.80
CA GLU A 26 -17.88 -2.78 8.21
C GLU A 26 -16.64 -1.96 8.59
N PRO A 27 -16.68 -0.62 8.45
CA PRO A 27 -15.57 0.24 8.85
C PRO A 27 -15.29 0.18 10.36
N TRP A 28 -14.04 -0.13 10.71
CA TRP A 28 -13.46 0.04 12.03
C TRP A 28 -12.49 1.23 12.00
N HIS A 29 -12.91 2.37 12.53
CA HIS A 29 -12.09 3.57 12.55
C HIS A 29 -10.95 3.47 13.56
N GLN A 30 -9.75 3.90 13.15
CA GLN A 30 -8.56 3.91 13.99
C GLN A 30 -7.82 5.26 13.90
N PRO A 31 -7.07 5.66 14.95
CA PRO A 31 -6.21 6.83 14.84
C PRO A 31 -5.03 6.57 13.90
N TYR A 32 -4.36 7.63 13.49
CA TYR A 32 -3.01 7.59 12.94
C TYR A 32 -2.05 8.20 13.96
N TYR A 33 -0.74 8.00 13.76
CA TYR A 33 0.28 8.44 14.69
C TYR A 33 1.26 9.39 14.00
N VAL A 34 1.67 10.42 14.73
CA VAL A 34 2.68 11.40 14.30
C VAL A 34 3.74 11.53 15.39
N HIS A 35 5.01 11.50 15.00
CA HIS A 35 6.11 11.75 15.92
C HIS A 35 6.33 13.26 16.11
N ASP A 36 6.33 13.73 17.36
CA ASP A 36 6.53 15.15 17.69
C ASP A 36 8.00 15.53 17.94
N GLY A 37 8.92 14.57 17.77
CA GLY A 37 10.34 14.71 18.08
C GLY A 37 10.74 14.02 19.38
N ASN A 38 9.77 13.67 20.24
CA ASN A 38 10.00 12.94 21.47
C ASN A 38 9.19 11.64 21.55
N GLN A 39 7.95 11.65 21.08
CA GLN A 39 7.06 10.48 21.14
C GLN A 39 6.06 10.44 19.98
N TRP A 40 5.54 9.24 19.71
CA TRP A 40 4.39 9.05 18.84
C TRP A 40 3.11 9.47 19.54
N THR A 41 2.37 10.39 18.94
CA THR A 41 1.07 10.86 19.45
C THR A 41 -0.05 10.42 18.50
N ALA A 42 -1.08 9.79 19.07
CA ALA A 42 -2.29 9.42 18.34
C ALA A 42 -3.05 10.68 17.91
N ARG A 43 -3.53 10.69 16.67
CA ARG A 43 -4.35 11.73 16.05
C ARG A 43 -5.56 11.07 15.40
N GLU A 44 -6.71 11.70 15.56
CA GLU A 44 -7.92 11.24 14.88
C GLU A 44 -7.89 11.68 13.43
N ALA A 45 -8.15 10.76 12.51
CA ALA A 45 -8.24 11.06 11.08
C ALA A 45 -9.56 11.78 10.79
N LYS A 46 -9.51 13.10 10.73
CA LYS A 46 -10.64 13.96 10.37
C LYS A 46 -10.20 14.99 9.34
N PRO A 47 -11.12 15.53 8.52
CA PRO A 47 -10.86 16.73 7.75
C PRO A 47 -10.39 17.85 8.69
N SER A 48 -9.19 18.37 8.45
CA SER A 48 -8.67 19.52 9.19
C SER A 48 -9.18 20.80 8.55
N ASP A 49 -9.45 21.83 9.36
CA ASP A 49 -9.69 23.19 8.88
C ASP A 49 -8.42 23.80 8.25
N THR A 50 -7.25 23.22 8.55
CA THR A 50 -5.98 23.64 7.95
C THR A 50 -5.79 22.89 6.62
N PRO A 51 -5.80 23.61 5.48
CA PRO A 51 -5.66 22.97 4.18
C PRO A 51 -4.25 22.33 4.07
N PRO A 52 -4.13 21.12 3.52
CA PRO A 52 -2.83 20.57 3.16
C PRO A 52 -2.16 21.46 2.10
N SER A 53 -0.84 21.29 1.95
CA SER A 53 -0.04 22.10 1.00
C SER A 53 -0.73 22.17 -0.37
N SER A 54 -0.96 23.38 -0.86
CA SER A 54 -1.65 23.64 -2.14
C SER A 54 -0.88 23.14 -3.37
N ASN A 55 0.33 22.62 -3.19
CA ASN A 55 1.27 22.34 -4.26
C ASN A 55 1.32 20.85 -4.66
N ILE A 56 0.53 19.98 -4.02
CA ILE A 56 0.50 18.55 -4.35
C ILE A 56 -0.13 18.35 -5.73
N SER A 57 0.70 17.90 -6.67
CA SER A 57 0.32 17.60 -8.06
C SER A 57 0.53 16.14 -8.44
N LYS A 58 1.21 15.36 -7.58
CA LYS A 58 1.46 13.93 -7.79
C LYS A 58 1.15 13.10 -6.56
N LEU A 59 0.82 11.84 -6.80
CA LEU A 59 0.78 10.77 -5.80
C LEU A 59 1.79 9.70 -6.20
N ALA A 60 2.75 9.40 -5.33
CA ALA A 60 3.65 8.27 -5.47
C ALA A 60 3.28 7.20 -4.43
N LEU A 61 2.87 6.03 -4.92
CA LEU A 61 2.50 4.88 -4.11
C LEU A 61 3.56 3.79 -4.24
N TYR A 62 4.00 3.26 -3.11
CA TYR A 62 4.91 2.11 -3.01
C TYR A 62 4.22 1.01 -2.21
N SER A 63 4.21 -0.22 -2.71
CA SER A 63 3.64 -1.36 -1.98
C SER A 63 4.62 -2.52 -1.93
N TRP A 64 4.78 -3.14 -0.76
CA TRP A 64 5.72 -4.24 -0.56
C TRP A 64 5.25 -5.20 0.53
N ASN A 65 5.12 -6.49 0.18
CA ASN A 65 5.00 -7.57 1.15
C ASN A 65 6.38 -7.85 1.75
N ILE A 66 6.50 -7.81 3.07
CA ILE A 66 7.77 -7.96 3.78
C ILE A 66 7.98 -9.37 4.36
N ASP A 67 7.13 -10.34 4.04
CA ASP A 67 7.22 -11.76 4.42
C ASP A 67 7.36 -11.98 5.94
N PHE A 68 6.25 -12.20 6.64
CA PHE A 68 6.28 -12.45 8.09
C PHE A 68 6.87 -13.81 8.46
N MET A 69 6.99 -14.72 7.48
CA MET A 69 7.39 -16.10 7.72
C MET A 69 8.91 -16.25 7.83
N LEU A 70 9.67 -15.38 7.17
CA LEU A 70 11.12 -15.37 7.25
C LEU A 70 11.63 -14.96 8.64
N PRO A 71 12.74 -15.56 9.14
CA PRO A 71 13.34 -15.18 10.40
C PRO A 71 13.93 -13.76 10.36
N PHE A 72 14.38 -13.27 11.51
CA PHE A 72 15.04 -11.96 11.66
C PHE A 72 14.21 -10.76 11.15
N PRO A 73 12.93 -10.63 11.56
CA PRO A 73 12.06 -9.55 11.08
C PRO A 73 12.68 -8.15 11.27
N GLU A 74 13.28 -7.89 12.44
CA GLU A 74 13.90 -6.58 12.72
C GLU A 74 15.03 -6.22 11.75
N SER A 75 15.94 -7.16 11.46
CA SER A 75 17.08 -6.91 10.57
C SER A 75 16.65 -6.79 9.12
N ARG A 76 15.70 -7.62 8.68
CA ARG A 76 15.09 -7.52 7.35
C ARG A 76 14.37 -6.18 7.17
N MET A 77 13.56 -5.77 8.16
CA MET A 77 12.85 -4.50 8.15
C MET A 77 13.82 -3.30 8.15
N LYS A 78 14.91 -3.33 8.93
CA LYS A 78 15.94 -2.26 8.90
C LYS A 78 16.58 -2.11 7.52
N ALA A 79 16.98 -3.22 6.89
CA ALA A 79 17.55 -3.21 5.55
C ALA A 79 16.53 -2.73 4.50
N GLY A 80 15.29 -3.21 4.58
CA GLY A 80 14.19 -2.78 3.72
C GLY A 80 13.87 -1.29 3.84
N LEU A 81 13.80 -0.75 5.06
CA LEU A 81 13.58 0.67 5.31
C LEU A 81 14.75 1.55 4.84
N SER A 82 15.99 1.07 5.02
CA SER A 82 17.19 1.76 4.51
C SER A 82 17.18 1.82 2.98
N TYR A 83 16.76 0.74 2.32
CA TYR A 83 16.55 0.73 0.88
C TYR A 83 15.46 1.72 0.46
N LEU A 84 14.28 1.68 1.11
CA LEU A 84 13.16 2.58 0.80
C LEU A 84 13.54 4.05 0.99
N GLN A 85 14.29 4.39 2.04
CA GLN A 85 14.78 5.74 2.26
C GLN A 85 15.62 6.27 1.09
N ASN A 86 16.46 5.42 0.50
CA ASN A 86 17.30 5.79 -0.63
C ASN A 86 16.54 5.77 -1.97
N HIS A 87 15.54 4.88 -2.10
CA HIS A 87 14.73 4.73 -3.30
C HIS A 87 13.70 5.86 -3.46
N ILE A 88 13.06 6.26 -2.35
CA ILE A 88 11.98 7.24 -2.37
C ILE A 88 12.53 8.65 -2.43
N THR A 89 12.35 9.30 -3.58
CA THR A 89 12.66 10.72 -3.75
C THR A 89 11.57 11.57 -3.10
N GLN A 90 11.92 12.34 -2.08
CA GLN A 90 11.03 13.32 -1.46
C GLN A 90 10.92 14.57 -2.36
N SER A 91 9.70 15.03 -2.60
CA SER A 91 9.42 16.27 -3.33
C SER A 91 8.22 16.99 -2.70
N GLU A 92 8.27 18.32 -2.66
CA GLU A 92 7.21 19.14 -2.04
C GLU A 92 5.86 19.05 -2.78
N ASP A 93 5.88 18.67 -4.07
CA ASP A 93 4.71 18.54 -4.93
C ASP A 93 4.12 17.12 -4.97
N THR A 94 4.69 16.18 -4.22
CA THR A 94 4.36 14.76 -4.31
C THR A 94 3.88 14.22 -2.97
N ALA A 95 2.63 13.75 -2.92
CA ALA A 95 2.13 12.95 -1.82
C ALA A 95 2.72 11.54 -1.93
N VAL A 96 3.30 11.04 -0.84
CA VAL A 96 3.88 9.69 -0.80
C VAL A 96 3.04 8.80 0.10
N ALA A 97 2.72 7.60 -0.37
CA ALA A 97 2.10 6.52 0.39
C ALA A 97 2.97 5.26 0.29
N ILE A 98 3.23 4.61 1.42
CA ILE A 98 3.93 3.32 1.49
C ILE A 98 3.01 2.31 2.15
N TYR A 99 2.75 1.21 1.47
CA TYR A 99 1.96 0.09 1.94
C TYR A 99 2.90 -1.06 2.25
N LEU A 100 2.83 -1.55 3.48
CA LEU A 100 3.53 -2.77 3.88
C LEU A 100 2.49 -3.82 4.25
N GLN A 101 2.70 -5.04 3.76
CA GLN A 101 1.93 -6.23 4.11
C GLN A 101 2.83 -7.21 4.85
N GLU A 102 2.22 -8.11 5.63
CA GLU A 102 2.95 -9.10 6.43
C GLU A 102 3.89 -8.50 7.50
N CYS A 103 3.56 -7.33 8.03
CA CYS A 103 4.27 -6.79 9.18
C CYS A 103 3.98 -7.61 10.43
N VAL A 104 4.98 -7.85 11.27
CA VAL A 104 4.82 -8.37 12.64
C VAL A 104 5.06 -7.26 13.67
N GLU A 105 4.79 -7.54 14.95
CA GLU A 105 4.92 -6.56 16.03
C GLU A 105 6.31 -5.89 16.12
N SER A 106 7.39 -6.66 15.91
CA SER A 106 8.75 -6.11 15.91
C SER A 106 9.03 -5.17 14.74
N ASP A 107 8.30 -5.33 13.63
CA ASP A 107 8.40 -4.42 12.48
C ASP A 107 7.78 -3.08 12.80
N LEU A 108 6.65 -3.05 13.51
CA LEU A 108 6.01 -1.80 13.95
C LEU A 108 6.97 -0.98 14.82
N LYS A 109 7.65 -1.64 15.76
CA LYS A 109 8.70 -1.02 16.57
C LYS A 109 9.81 -0.48 15.67
N THR A 110 10.37 -1.33 14.80
CA THR A 110 11.48 -0.97 13.91
C THR A 110 11.15 0.22 13.00
N VAL A 111 9.97 0.23 12.38
CA VAL A 111 9.44 1.32 11.55
C VAL A 111 9.29 2.60 12.36
N SER A 112 8.69 2.51 13.55
CA SER A 112 8.42 3.66 14.42
C SER A 112 9.70 4.30 14.97
N GLU A 113 10.80 3.55 15.05
CA GLU A 113 12.10 4.01 15.54
C GLU A 113 12.98 4.63 14.43
N GLN A 114 12.63 4.49 13.15
CA GLN A 114 13.43 5.07 12.07
C GLN A 114 13.32 6.60 12.01
N PRO A 115 14.43 7.35 12.08
CA PRO A 115 14.40 8.82 12.04
C PRO A 115 13.74 9.38 10.77
N TRP A 116 14.00 8.76 9.61
CA TRP A 116 13.38 9.16 8.34
C TRP A 116 11.85 8.98 8.36
N VAL A 117 11.35 7.91 8.96
CA VAL A 117 9.90 7.68 9.14
C VAL A 117 9.31 8.74 10.07
N GLN A 118 9.92 8.95 11.24
CA GLN A 118 9.46 9.95 12.21
C GLN A 118 9.39 11.37 11.62
N GLN A 119 10.36 11.73 10.78
CA GLN A 119 10.46 13.06 10.18
C GLN A 119 9.48 13.30 9.04
N HIS A 120 9.18 12.28 8.22
CA HIS A 120 8.48 12.46 6.95
C HIS A 120 7.09 11.83 6.89
N PHE A 121 6.76 10.89 7.78
CA PHE A 121 5.54 10.10 7.66
C PHE A 121 4.65 10.13 8.92
N CYS A 122 3.35 10.11 8.67
CA CYS A 122 2.32 9.60 9.56
C CYS A 122 2.27 8.07 9.41
N ILE A 123 2.04 7.33 10.50
CA ILE A 123 1.91 5.86 10.47
C ILE A 123 0.53 5.42 10.96
N SER A 124 -0.03 4.38 10.37
CA SER A 124 -1.37 3.89 10.73
C SER A 124 -1.42 3.12 12.04
N ASP A 125 -0.34 2.43 12.40
CA ASP A 125 -0.27 1.51 13.55
C ASP A 125 1.09 1.61 14.22
N ILE A 126 1.10 1.60 15.57
CA ILE A 126 2.31 1.46 16.40
C ILE A 126 2.30 0.16 17.22
N ASP A 127 1.16 -0.53 17.22
CA ASP A 127 0.94 -1.81 17.86
C ASP A 127 -0.03 -2.63 16.99
N ILE A 128 -0.27 -3.88 17.38
CA ILE A 128 -1.10 -4.81 16.62
C ILE A 128 -2.60 -4.70 16.93
N SER A 129 -3.05 -3.74 17.75
CA SER A 129 -4.42 -3.74 18.32
C SER A 129 -5.53 -3.82 17.28
N ASN A 130 -5.34 -3.20 16.12
CA ASN A 130 -6.31 -3.18 15.02
C ASN A 130 -6.19 -4.37 14.05
N TRP A 131 -5.31 -5.33 14.29
CA TRP A 131 -5.18 -6.51 13.44
C TRP A 131 -6.08 -7.66 13.89
N ALA A 132 -6.74 -8.32 12.95
CA ALA A 132 -7.48 -9.54 13.26
C ALA A 132 -6.57 -10.70 13.63
N SER A 133 -5.47 -10.86 12.89
CA SER A 133 -4.42 -11.76 13.32
C SER A 133 -3.72 -11.22 14.55
N GLY A 134 -3.42 -12.10 15.51
CA GLY A 134 -2.51 -11.76 16.61
C GLY A 134 -1.03 -11.82 16.20
N HIS A 135 -0.71 -12.15 14.95
CA HIS A 135 0.68 -12.33 14.52
C HIS A 135 1.16 -11.29 13.49
N TYR A 136 0.41 -11.08 12.41
CA TYR A 136 0.83 -10.23 11.30
C TYR A 136 -0.31 -9.35 10.77
N GLY A 137 0.02 -8.30 10.01
CA GLY A 137 -0.98 -7.43 9.41
C GLY A 137 -0.40 -6.47 8.38
N THR A 138 -1.18 -5.46 8.05
CA THR A 138 -0.82 -4.40 7.09
C THR A 138 -0.60 -3.09 7.82
N ILE A 139 0.31 -2.24 7.33
CA ILE A 139 0.42 -0.85 7.76
C ILE A 139 0.54 0.09 6.57
N THR A 140 0.14 1.34 6.79
CA THR A 140 0.29 2.42 5.81
C THR A 140 1.09 3.56 6.43
N LEU A 141 2.10 4.03 5.68
CA LEU A 141 2.81 5.26 5.97
C LEU A 141 2.36 6.31 4.94
N LEU A 142 1.93 7.49 5.40
CA LEU A 142 1.52 8.60 4.55
C LEU A 142 2.41 9.81 4.81
N SER A 143 2.78 10.55 3.76
CA SER A 143 3.57 11.77 3.94
C SER A 143 2.89 12.74 4.91
N ARG A 144 3.66 13.35 5.80
CA ARG A 144 3.15 14.34 6.77
C ARG A 144 2.57 15.59 6.11
N SER A 145 2.90 15.86 4.84
CA SER A 145 2.31 16.95 4.06
C SER A 145 0.86 16.65 3.63
N THR A 146 0.47 15.38 3.64
CA THR A 146 -0.86 14.88 3.29
C THR A 146 -1.34 13.87 4.34
N PRO A 147 -1.59 14.29 5.59
CA PRO A 147 -2.07 13.40 6.63
C PRO A 147 -3.47 12.87 6.29
N PRO A 148 -3.86 11.69 6.81
CA PRO A 148 -5.16 11.11 6.51
C PRO A 148 -6.29 11.94 7.13
N THR A 149 -7.28 12.26 6.31
CA THR A 149 -8.56 12.88 6.70
C THR A 149 -9.63 11.86 7.08
N SER A 150 -9.39 10.58 6.78
CA SER A 150 -10.09 9.42 7.31
C SER A 150 -9.12 8.24 7.33
N LEU A 151 -9.23 7.36 8.34
CA LEU A 151 -8.46 6.12 8.45
C LEU A 151 -9.33 5.06 9.13
N PHE A 152 -9.48 3.91 8.48
CA PHE A 152 -10.27 2.80 8.98
C PHE A 152 -9.88 1.49 8.31
N ARG A 153 -10.15 0.38 8.98
CA ARG A 153 -10.03 -0.97 8.42
C ARG A 153 -11.39 -1.53 8.09
N VAL A 154 -11.43 -2.42 7.11
CA VAL A 154 -12.58 -3.29 6.86
C VAL A 154 -12.09 -4.72 6.88
N HIS A 155 -12.41 -5.44 7.96
CA HIS A 155 -12.01 -6.82 8.14
C HIS A 155 -12.95 -7.73 7.35
N TYR A 156 -12.40 -8.54 6.45
CA TYR A 156 -13.22 -9.34 5.56
C TYR A 156 -13.95 -10.45 6.31
N SER A 157 -15.23 -10.66 6.00
CA SER A 157 -15.91 -11.91 6.36
C SER A 157 -15.44 -13.08 5.49
N ALA A 158 -15.11 -12.80 4.23
CA ALA A 158 -14.63 -13.77 3.26
C ALA A 158 -13.12 -14.01 3.41
N THR A 159 -12.67 -14.52 4.55
CA THR A 159 -11.26 -14.86 4.78
C THR A 159 -11.08 -16.07 5.70
N LYS A 160 -10.01 -16.85 5.49
CA LYS A 160 -9.53 -17.88 6.42
C LYS A 160 -8.19 -17.51 7.06
N MET A 161 -7.68 -16.32 6.72
CA MET A 161 -6.35 -15.85 7.10
C MET A 161 -6.40 -14.47 7.74
N GLU A 162 -7.55 -14.07 8.26
CA GLU A 162 -7.70 -12.86 9.09
C GLU A 162 -7.36 -11.58 8.32
N ARG A 163 -7.68 -11.56 7.01
CA ARG A 163 -7.36 -10.47 6.08
C ARG A 163 -8.26 -9.25 6.25
N ASP A 164 -7.74 -8.09 5.86
CA ASP A 164 -8.47 -6.82 5.84
C ASP A 164 -8.01 -5.92 4.68
N VAL A 165 -8.73 -4.81 4.49
CA VAL A 165 -8.22 -3.63 3.80
C VAL A 165 -8.09 -2.48 4.79
N LEU A 166 -6.92 -1.86 4.82
CA LEU A 166 -6.65 -0.60 5.51
C LEU A 166 -6.87 0.57 4.55
N ILE A 167 -7.88 1.39 4.83
CA ILE A 167 -8.33 2.48 3.98
C ILE A 167 -7.99 3.82 4.63
N SER A 168 -7.37 4.69 3.85
CA SER A 168 -7.08 6.07 4.23
C SER A 168 -7.55 7.05 3.14
N ASP A 169 -8.02 8.23 3.55
CA ASP A 169 -8.42 9.29 2.63
C ASP A 169 -7.47 10.48 2.77
N ILE A 170 -6.82 10.91 1.68
CA ILE A 170 -6.13 12.21 1.62
C ILE A 170 -7.01 13.20 0.87
N SER A 171 -7.15 14.42 1.39
CA SER A 171 -7.96 15.47 0.78
C SER A 171 -7.05 16.59 0.29
N LEU A 172 -7.11 16.93 -1.00
CA LEU A 172 -6.37 18.06 -1.55
C LEU A 172 -7.28 19.27 -1.71
N PRO A 173 -6.78 20.48 -1.43
CA PRO A 173 -7.58 21.69 -1.57
C PRO A 173 -8.05 21.84 -3.01
N SER A 174 -9.28 22.36 -3.14
CA SER A 174 -9.82 22.74 -4.43
C SER A 174 -9.17 24.05 -4.92
N PRO A 175 -8.89 24.20 -6.23
CA PRO A 175 -8.44 25.48 -6.81
C PRO A 175 -9.45 26.63 -6.63
N SER A 176 -10.72 26.31 -6.39
CA SER A 176 -11.77 27.30 -6.15
C SER A 176 -12.52 27.01 -4.84
N GLN A 177 -12.78 28.06 -4.06
CA GLN A 177 -13.50 27.96 -2.76
C GLN A 177 -14.94 27.42 -2.90
N GLN A 178 -15.47 27.31 -4.12
CA GLN A 178 -16.83 26.84 -4.42
C GLN A 178 -16.89 25.35 -4.79
N GLN A 179 -15.74 24.67 -4.95
CA GLN A 179 -15.67 23.26 -5.32
C GLN A 179 -15.27 22.41 -4.11
N SER A 180 -15.84 21.20 -4.03
CA SER A 180 -15.46 20.20 -3.02
C SER A 180 -13.97 19.86 -3.11
N PRO A 181 -13.32 19.53 -1.99
CA PRO A 181 -11.94 19.06 -2.00
C PRO A 181 -11.81 17.82 -2.90
N PHE A 182 -10.62 17.65 -3.49
CA PHE A 182 -10.31 16.47 -4.28
C PHE A 182 -9.80 15.38 -3.34
N THR A 183 -10.67 14.42 -3.01
CA THR A 183 -10.37 13.34 -2.07
C THR A 183 -9.87 12.11 -2.81
N ILE A 184 -8.66 11.67 -2.47
CA ILE A 184 -8.07 10.43 -2.97
C ILE A 184 -8.14 9.38 -1.86
N ARG A 185 -8.80 8.26 -2.16
CA ARG A 185 -8.86 7.09 -1.29
C ARG A 185 -7.72 6.13 -1.59
N LEU A 186 -7.09 5.64 -0.55
CA LEU A 186 -5.88 4.83 -0.55
C LEU A 186 -6.17 3.53 0.20
N CYS A 187 -6.16 2.39 -0.49
CA CYS A 187 -6.54 1.08 0.04
C CYS A 187 -5.34 0.11 0.02
N ASN A 188 -4.79 -0.22 1.19
CA ASN A 188 -3.76 -1.25 1.37
C ASN A 188 -4.42 -2.58 1.76
N SER A 189 -4.16 -3.67 1.03
CA SER A 189 -4.67 -4.98 1.42
C SER A 189 -3.71 -6.11 1.09
N HIS A 190 -3.72 -7.15 1.92
CA HIS A 190 -3.13 -8.45 1.59
C HIS A 190 -4.29 -9.45 1.47
N LEU A 191 -4.58 -9.89 0.24
CA LEU A 191 -5.69 -10.78 -0.06
C LEU A 191 -5.42 -12.23 0.34
N GLU A 192 -6.44 -13.08 0.24
CA GLU A 192 -6.32 -14.50 0.60
C GLU A 192 -5.25 -15.24 -0.21
N SER A 193 -4.23 -15.79 0.45
CA SER A 193 -3.07 -16.39 -0.23
C SER A 193 -3.34 -17.73 -0.91
N MET A 194 -4.21 -18.56 -0.34
CA MET A 194 -4.38 -19.94 -0.84
C MET A 194 -5.51 -20.04 -1.87
N ALA A 195 -5.33 -20.96 -2.83
CA ALA A 195 -6.35 -21.31 -3.80
C ALA A 195 -7.47 -22.14 -3.15
N PHE A 196 -8.40 -21.47 -2.48
CA PHE A 196 -9.57 -22.10 -1.86
C PHE A 196 -10.72 -22.34 -2.84
N THR A 197 -11.58 -23.30 -2.50
CA THR A 197 -12.89 -23.51 -3.13
C THR A 197 -13.96 -23.47 -2.04
N PRO A 198 -14.92 -22.52 -2.07
CA PRO A 198 -15.01 -21.39 -3.01
C PRO A 198 -13.83 -20.40 -2.88
N ALA A 199 -13.58 -19.64 -3.95
CA ALA A 199 -12.55 -18.61 -3.96
C ALA A 199 -12.93 -17.43 -3.04
N LEU A 200 -11.94 -16.89 -2.33
CA LEU A 200 -12.16 -15.81 -1.35
C LEU A 200 -11.67 -14.44 -1.83
N ARG A 201 -10.71 -14.38 -2.76
CA ARG A 201 -10.22 -13.10 -3.31
C ARG A 201 -11.27 -12.31 -4.11
N PRO A 202 -12.16 -12.93 -4.92
CA PRO A 202 -13.17 -12.16 -5.64
C PRO A 202 -14.08 -11.30 -4.75
N PRO A 203 -14.73 -11.84 -3.68
CA PRO A 203 -15.53 -10.99 -2.79
C PRO A 203 -14.68 -9.96 -2.03
N GLN A 204 -13.41 -10.24 -1.70
CA GLN A 204 -12.52 -9.26 -1.08
C GLN A 204 -12.26 -8.05 -1.99
N VAL A 205 -11.89 -8.29 -3.27
CA VAL A 205 -11.69 -7.19 -4.24
C VAL A 205 -12.97 -6.42 -4.50
N SER A 206 -14.11 -7.11 -4.59
CA SER A 206 -15.40 -6.44 -4.74
C SER A 206 -15.76 -5.55 -3.55
N LEU A 207 -15.41 -5.96 -2.32
CA LEU A 207 -15.57 -5.10 -1.15
C LEU A 207 -14.68 -3.86 -1.25
N ILE A 208 -13.38 -4.02 -1.56
CA ILE A 208 -12.46 -2.88 -1.76
C ILE A 208 -13.03 -1.91 -2.81
N ALA A 209 -13.43 -2.43 -3.97
CA ALA A 209 -13.97 -1.64 -5.07
C ALA A 209 -15.24 -0.88 -4.66
N SER A 210 -16.11 -1.48 -3.85
CA SER A 210 -17.29 -0.79 -3.32
C SER A 210 -16.94 0.45 -2.50
N TYR A 211 -15.83 0.42 -1.74
CA TYR A 211 -15.31 1.58 -1.02
C TYR A 211 -14.61 2.59 -1.95
N MET A 212 -13.93 2.12 -3.00
CA MET A 212 -13.29 2.99 -3.99
C MET A 212 -14.31 3.85 -4.75
N HIS A 213 -15.49 3.30 -5.05
CA HIS A 213 -16.55 3.97 -5.84
C HIS A 213 -17.53 4.81 -5.00
N GLN A 214 -17.23 5.15 -3.73
CA GLN A 214 -18.11 5.94 -2.85
C GLN A 214 -18.19 7.44 -3.22
N SER A 215 -18.74 7.73 -4.39
CA SER A 215 -19.03 9.08 -4.89
C SER A 215 -20.24 9.72 -4.18
N PRO A 216 -20.32 11.07 -4.04
CA PRO A 216 -19.34 12.08 -4.45
C PRO A 216 -18.23 12.33 -3.42
N LYS A 217 -18.21 11.57 -2.31
CA LYS A 217 -17.24 11.76 -1.22
C LYS A 217 -15.80 11.47 -1.68
N ILE A 218 -15.64 10.47 -2.54
CA ILE A 218 -14.35 10.03 -3.09
C ILE A 218 -14.25 10.44 -4.55
N SER A 219 -13.22 11.22 -4.89
CA SER A 219 -12.99 11.75 -6.24
C SER A 219 -12.13 10.83 -7.09
N ALA A 220 -11.19 10.13 -6.45
CA ALA A 220 -10.38 9.09 -7.06
C ALA A 220 -9.96 8.07 -5.99
N ALA A 221 -9.62 6.86 -6.39
CA ALA A 221 -9.10 5.86 -5.47
C ALA A 221 -8.01 5.00 -6.09
N VAL A 222 -7.10 4.53 -5.25
CA VAL A 222 -6.04 3.57 -5.57
C VAL A 222 -6.06 2.46 -4.52
N ALA A 223 -6.00 1.21 -4.96
CA ALA A 223 -5.83 0.03 -4.12
C ALA A 223 -4.55 -0.70 -4.54
N ALA A 224 -3.72 -1.09 -3.57
CA ALA A 224 -2.51 -1.85 -3.85
C ALA A 224 -2.15 -2.79 -2.71
N GLY A 225 -1.30 -3.75 -3.01
CA GLY A 225 -0.82 -4.74 -2.05
C GLY A 225 -0.54 -6.08 -2.71
N ASP A 226 -0.23 -7.06 -1.88
CA ASP A 226 -0.18 -8.46 -2.28
C ASP A 226 -1.60 -9.00 -2.48
N PHE A 227 -2.00 -9.06 -3.75
CA PHE A 227 -3.32 -9.56 -4.14
C PHE A 227 -3.33 -11.06 -4.36
N ASN A 228 -2.21 -11.76 -4.16
CA ASN A 228 -2.10 -13.21 -4.30
C ASN A 228 -2.74 -13.72 -5.60
N ALA A 229 -2.50 -13.03 -6.70
CA ALA A 229 -3.13 -13.29 -7.99
C ALA A 229 -2.57 -14.57 -8.66
N ILE A 230 -2.97 -15.72 -8.15
CA ILE A 230 -2.45 -17.05 -8.53
C ILE A 230 -3.47 -17.94 -9.25
N GLN A 231 -4.70 -17.48 -9.46
CA GLN A 231 -5.75 -18.22 -10.15
C GLN A 231 -6.28 -17.46 -11.38
N PRO A 232 -6.88 -18.13 -12.37
CA PRO A 232 -7.31 -17.48 -13.61
C PRO A 232 -8.24 -16.28 -13.43
N PHE A 233 -9.14 -16.30 -12.43
CA PHE A 233 -10.04 -15.18 -12.17
C PHE A 233 -9.31 -13.92 -11.70
N ASP A 234 -8.12 -14.05 -11.10
CA ASP A 234 -7.36 -12.91 -10.57
C ASP A 234 -6.89 -11.95 -11.68
N LYS A 235 -6.91 -12.40 -12.93
CA LYS A 235 -6.57 -11.60 -14.11
C LYS A 235 -7.60 -10.53 -14.42
N THR A 236 -8.89 -10.78 -14.12
CA THR A 236 -9.99 -9.88 -14.49
C THR A 236 -10.61 -9.14 -13.31
N LEU A 237 -10.16 -9.39 -12.08
CA LEU A 237 -10.76 -8.77 -10.88
C LEU A 237 -10.78 -7.25 -10.92
N HIS A 238 -9.84 -6.59 -11.62
CA HIS A 238 -9.90 -5.14 -11.83
C HIS A 238 -11.09 -4.76 -12.73
N SER A 239 -11.17 -5.32 -13.94
CA SER A 239 -12.22 -5.00 -14.92
C SER A 239 -13.61 -5.41 -14.44
N ASP A 240 -13.72 -6.55 -13.75
CA ASP A 240 -14.97 -7.06 -13.17
C ASP A 240 -15.53 -6.10 -12.10
N ASN A 241 -14.68 -5.23 -11.54
CA ASN A 241 -15.03 -4.24 -10.53
C ASN A 241 -14.93 -2.78 -11.03
N ASN A 242 -14.87 -2.58 -12.36
CA ASN A 242 -14.73 -1.27 -13.00
C ASN A 242 -13.50 -0.46 -12.51
N LEU A 243 -12.37 -1.16 -12.35
CA LEU A 243 -11.08 -0.59 -12.01
C LEU A 243 -10.08 -0.80 -13.15
N LEU A 244 -9.09 0.08 -13.22
CA LEU A 244 -7.93 -0.04 -14.09
C LEU A 244 -6.78 -0.71 -13.33
N ASP A 245 -5.93 -1.47 -14.02
CA ASP A 245 -4.70 -2.07 -13.47
C ASP A 245 -3.48 -1.27 -13.95
N ALA A 246 -2.72 -0.67 -13.04
CA ALA A 246 -1.61 0.21 -13.40
C ALA A 246 -0.52 -0.48 -14.24
N TYR A 247 -0.28 -1.77 -14.02
CA TYR A 247 0.67 -2.53 -14.82
C TYR A 247 0.19 -2.65 -16.28
N LEU A 248 -1.08 -3.00 -16.48
CA LEU A 248 -1.66 -3.13 -17.82
C LEU A 248 -1.77 -1.77 -18.53
N GLU A 249 -2.18 -0.73 -17.81
CA GLU A 249 -2.24 0.64 -18.33
C GLU A 249 -0.86 1.21 -18.69
N SER A 250 0.21 0.70 -18.07
CA SER A 250 1.59 1.03 -18.45
C SER A 250 2.11 0.28 -19.69
N GLY A 251 1.27 -0.55 -20.32
CA GLY A 251 1.62 -1.38 -21.49
C GLY A 251 2.05 -2.80 -21.14
N GLY A 252 1.99 -3.18 -19.86
CA GLY A 252 2.19 -4.54 -19.40
C GLY A 252 1.13 -5.50 -19.92
N LYS A 253 1.41 -6.80 -19.84
CA LYS A 253 0.49 -7.86 -20.28
C LYS A 253 0.31 -8.88 -19.19
N GLU A 254 -0.93 -9.33 -19.00
CA GLU A 254 -1.17 -10.51 -18.17
C GLU A 254 -0.37 -11.70 -18.71
N ASP A 255 0.12 -12.54 -17.80
CA ASP A 255 0.99 -13.71 -18.05
C ASP A 255 2.42 -13.42 -18.56
N ASP A 256 2.83 -12.16 -18.64
CA ASP A 256 4.23 -11.82 -18.90
C ASP A 256 5.08 -12.00 -17.63
N ALA A 257 6.14 -12.81 -17.73
CA ALA A 257 7.04 -13.12 -16.63
C ALA A 257 7.83 -11.89 -16.15
N GLU A 258 8.04 -10.89 -17.00
CA GLU A 258 8.61 -9.60 -16.59
C GLU A 258 7.71 -8.84 -15.62
N GLY A 259 6.41 -9.17 -15.64
CA GLY A 259 5.42 -8.61 -14.73
C GLY A 259 5.39 -9.25 -13.35
N HIS A 260 6.09 -10.36 -13.15
CA HIS A 260 6.02 -11.14 -11.91
C HIS A 260 6.68 -10.41 -10.74
N THR A 261 6.05 -10.47 -9.57
CA THR A 261 6.52 -9.83 -8.34
C THR A 261 6.85 -10.85 -7.26
N TRP A 262 6.48 -12.11 -7.45
CA TRP A 262 6.78 -13.20 -6.53
C TRP A 262 7.51 -14.34 -7.23
N GLY A 263 8.38 -15.00 -6.46
CA GLY A 263 9.08 -16.23 -6.83
C GLY A 263 10.53 -15.99 -7.22
N GLN A 264 10.91 -14.80 -7.70
CA GLN A 264 12.31 -14.47 -8.02
C GLN A 264 13.20 -14.51 -6.77
N GLN A 265 12.66 -14.11 -5.63
CA GLN A 265 13.34 -14.09 -4.33
C GLN A 265 12.81 -15.15 -3.35
N ALA A 266 11.99 -16.09 -3.85
CA ALA A 266 11.53 -17.21 -3.04
C ALA A 266 12.63 -18.27 -2.88
N SER A 267 12.48 -19.14 -1.88
CA SER A 267 13.35 -20.32 -1.76
C SER A 267 13.29 -21.17 -3.03
N THR A 268 14.41 -21.82 -3.36
CA THR A 268 14.53 -22.60 -4.60
C THR A 268 13.42 -23.66 -4.70
N ALA A 269 13.12 -24.32 -3.58
CA ALA A 269 12.07 -25.33 -3.51
C ALA A 269 10.66 -24.78 -3.76
N LEU A 270 10.36 -23.56 -3.28
CA LEU A 270 9.06 -22.92 -3.53
C LEU A 270 8.96 -22.43 -4.98
N ARG A 271 10.01 -21.82 -5.51
CA ARG A 271 10.07 -21.37 -6.91
C ARG A 271 9.93 -22.55 -7.88
N GLU A 272 10.60 -23.67 -7.64
CA GLU A 272 10.46 -24.88 -8.48
C GLU A 272 9.04 -25.46 -8.43
N ARG A 273 8.38 -25.38 -7.27
CA ARG A 273 7.04 -25.93 -7.07
C ARG A 273 5.93 -25.08 -7.66
N PHE A 274 6.02 -23.76 -7.52
CA PHE A 274 4.93 -22.84 -7.84
C PHE A 274 5.23 -21.91 -9.02
N GLY A 275 6.49 -21.84 -9.46
CA GLY A 275 6.93 -20.90 -10.48
C GLY A 275 7.06 -19.49 -9.94
N THR A 276 6.86 -18.51 -10.82
CA THR A 276 6.81 -17.08 -10.50
C THR A 276 5.44 -16.54 -10.89
N SER A 277 4.99 -15.46 -10.25
CA SER A 277 3.67 -14.87 -10.51
C SER A 277 3.62 -13.37 -10.19
N ARG A 278 2.65 -12.67 -10.77
CA ARG A 278 2.35 -11.25 -10.51
C ARG A 278 1.34 -11.14 -9.36
N MET A 279 1.80 -11.33 -8.13
CA MET A 279 0.93 -11.31 -6.95
C MET A 279 0.57 -9.88 -6.53
N ASP A 280 1.53 -8.96 -6.61
CA ASP A 280 1.40 -7.58 -6.16
C ASP A 280 0.81 -6.73 -7.29
N LYS A 281 -0.29 -6.03 -6.99
CA LYS A 281 -1.05 -5.26 -7.99
C LYS A 281 -1.37 -3.86 -7.50
N VAL A 282 -1.60 -2.94 -8.45
CA VAL A 282 -2.08 -1.58 -8.19
C VAL A 282 -3.31 -1.34 -9.06
N TYR A 283 -4.48 -1.27 -8.44
CA TYR A 283 -5.74 -0.93 -9.09
C TYR A 283 -6.13 0.50 -8.80
N TYR A 284 -6.79 1.17 -9.75
CA TYR A 284 -7.26 2.54 -9.53
C TYR A 284 -8.56 2.83 -10.29
N THR A 285 -9.31 3.82 -9.82
CA THR A 285 -10.56 4.24 -10.45
C THR A 285 -10.27 4.91 -11.80
N PRO A 286 -11.08 4.66 -12.85
CA PRO A 286 -10.99 5.38 -14.11
C PRO A 286 -11.08 6.90 -13.93
N PRO A 287 -10.53 7.70 -14.86
CA PRO A 287 -10.68 9.15 -14.84
C PRO A 287 -12.17 9.56 -14.82
N ALA A 288 -12.48 10.61 -14.07
CA ALA A 288 -13.81 11.20 -14.09
C ALA A 288 -14.10 11.84 -15.47
N SER A 289 -15.39 11.99 -15.78
CA SER A 289 -15.87 12.63 -17.02
C SER A 289 -15.27 14.02 -17.24
N ASP A 290 -15.20 14.45 -18.51
CA ASP A 290 -14.52 15.67 -18.98
C ASP A 290 -14.66 16.89 -18.03
N GLY A 291 -13.51 17.40 -17.58
CA GLY A 291 -13.38 18.62 -16.78
C GLY A 291 -13.18 18.42 -15.27
N GLN A 292 -13.37 17.22 -14.73
CA GLN A 292 -13.13 16.93 -13.32
C GLN A 292 -11.67 16.55 -13.03
N ARG A 293 -11.23 16.81 -11.79
CA ARG A 293 -9.94 16.32 -11.32
C ARG A 293 -9.93 14.79 -11.28
N SER A 294 -8.83 14.18 -11.69
CA SER A 294 -8.64 12.73 -11.70
C SER A 294 -7.18 12.35 -11.53
N LEU A 295 -6.93 11.04 -11.34
CA LEU A 295 -5.58 10.48 -11.36
C LEU A 295 -5.27 9.96 -12.77
N LYS A 296 -4.13 10.37 -13.31
CA LYS A 296 -3.56 9.83 -14.53
C LYS A 296 -2.27 9.09 -14.17
N LEU A 297 -2.17 7.81 -14.52
CA LEU A 297 -0.94 7.05 -14.33
C LEU A 297 0.18 7.67 -15.17
N ALA A 298 1.29 8.02 -14.50
CA ALA A 298 2.48 8.59 -15.12
C ALA A 298 3.64 7.59 -15.17
N LYS A 299 3.75 6.72 -14.15
CA LYS A 299 4.77 5.68 -14.07
C LYS A 299 4.23 4.47 -13.33
N PHE A 300 4.61 3.28 -13.79
CA PHE A 300 4.54 2.04 -13.02
C PHE A 300 5.93 1.38 -13.05
N GLY A 301 6.31 0.70 -11.97
CA GLY A 301 7.63 0.05 -11.87
C GLY A 301 7.72 -0.93 -10.71
N TYR A 302 8.90 -1.54 -10.60
CA TYR A 302 9.24 -2.52 -9.57
C TYR A 302 10.45 -2.03 -8.77
N PHE A 303 10.53 -2.42 -7.51
CA PHE A 303 11.68 -2.14 -6.63
C PHE A 303 11.96 -3.30 -5.67
N GLY A 304 13.00 -3.18 -4.85
CA GLY A 304 13.26 -4.14 -3.78
C GLY A 304 13.98 -5.40 -4.24
N ARG A 305 14.45 -5.42 -5.50
CA ARG A 305 15.26 -6.50 -6.04
C ARG A 305 16.61 -6.57 -5.31
N ASP A 306 16.97 -7.77 -4.87
CA ASP A 306 18.29 -8.06 -4.27
C ASP A 306 18.61 -7.23 -3.02
N VAL A 307 17.58 -6.79 -2.29
CA VAL A 307 17.76 -6.20 -0.97
C VAL A 307 17.96 -7.32 0.04
N VAL A 308 19.09 -7.29 0.75
CA VAL A 308 19.53 -8.38 1.63
C VAL A 308 19.78 -7.92 3.06
N VAL A 309 19.75 -8.86 3.99
CA VAL A 309 20.15 -8.65 5.39
C VAL A 309 21.64 -8.35 5.48
N GLU A 310 22.01 -7.32 6.24
CA GLU A 310 23.40 -6.88 6.41
C GLU A 310 24.19 -7.73 7.40
N ASP A 311 23.55 -8.25 8.46
CA ASP A 311 24.23 -9.12 9.42
C ASP A 311 24.58 -10.45 8.77
N ARG A 312 25.88 -10.77 8.77
CA ARG A 312 26.41 -11.95 8.09
C ARG A 312 25.88 -13.27 8.66
N LYS A 313 25.70 -13.38 9.97
CA LYS A 313 25.24 -14.64 10.58
C LYS A 313 23.77 -14.88 10.28
N GLU A 314 22.96 -13.83 10.38
CA GLU A 314 21.55 -13.90 10.02
C GLU A 314 21.37 -14.18 8.53
N ALA A 315 22.20 -13.57 7.68
CA ALA A 315 22.22 -13.84 6.25
C ALA A 315 22.57 -15.30 5.92
N GLU A 316 23.62 -15.84 6.55
CA GLU A 316 23.99 -17.26 6.43
C GLU A 316 22.83 -18.18 6.86
N GLU A 317 22.12 -17.87 7.94
CA GLU A 317 20.97 -18.66 8.39
C GLU A 317 19.79 -18.60 7.40
N ILE A 318 19.45 -17.45 6.84
CA ILE A 318 18.41 -17.34 5.78
C ILE A 318 18.77 -18.21 4.58
N MET A 319 20.03 -18.16 4.12
CA MET A 319 20.48 -18.98 2.99
C MET A 319 20.39 -20.48 3.28
N THR A 320 20.58 -20.92 4.53
CA THR A 320 20.41 -22.34 4.89
C THR A 320 18.98 -22.85 4.75
N LEU A 321 17.99 -21.95 4.69
CA LEU A 321 16.58 -22.28 4.41
C LEU A 321 16.30 -22.52 2.92
N GLY A 322 17.32 -22.48 2.06
CA GLY A 322 17.21 -22.80 0.63
C GLY A 322 16.97 -21.59 -0.29
N PHE A 323 17.21 -20.38 0.22
CA PHE A 323 17.25 -19.15 -0.56
C PHE A 323 18.63 -18.98 -1.22
N GLU A 324 18.67 -18.43 -2.44
CA GLU A 324 19.94 -18.18 -3.14
C GLU A 324 20.71 -16.99 -2.57
N ASN A 325 20.00 -16.10 -1.87
CA ASN A 325 20.56 -14.95 -1.18
C ASN A 325 19.75 -14.65 0.09
N ALA A 326 20.30 -13.84 0.98
CA ALA A 326 19.66 -13.45 2.24
C ALA A 326 18.65 -12.30 2.05
N TRP A 327 17.73 -12.45 1.09
CA TRP A 327 16.77 -11.41 0.75
C TRP A 327 15.90 -11.02 1.95
N VAL A 328 15.51 -9.75 2.00
CA VAL A 328 14.64 -9.23 3.06
C VAL A 328 13.19 -9.68 2.93
N THR A 329 12.78 -10.21 1.77
CA THR A 329 11.45 -10.76 1.47
C THR A 329 11.52 -11.58 0.18
N ASP A 330 10.55 -12.47 -0.05
CA ASP A 330 10.36 -13.23 -1.28
C ASP A 330 9.61 -12.44 -2.39
N HIS A 331 9.14 -11.23 -2.09
CA HIS A 331 8.47 -10.33 -3.03
C HIS A 331 9.36 -9.18 -3.55
N LEU A 332 9.16 -8.82 -4.82
CA LEU A 332 9.50 -7.49 -5.34
C LEU A 332 8.40 -6.51 -4.96
N GLY A 333 8.78 -5.27 -4.66
CA GLY A 333 7.82 -4.18 -4.45
C GLY A 333 7.32 -3.59 -5.77
N VAL A 334 6.13 -2.98 -5.75
CA VAL A 334 5.56 -2.25 -6.89
C VAL A 334 5.41 -0.77 -6.58
N GLU A 335 5.74 0.08 -7.54
CA GLU A 335 5.56 1.53 -7.47
C GLU A 335 4.61 2.03 -8.56
N ALA A 336 3.75 2.98 -8.21
CA ALA A 336 2.90 3.69 -9.14
C ALA A 336 2.92 5.19 -8.85
N VAL A 337 3.22 5.99 -9.86
CA VAL A 337 3.18 7.45 -9.78
C VAL A 337 2.02 7.95 -10.62
N PHE A 338 1.15 8.74 -10.01
CA PHE A 338 0.00 9.36 -10.65
C PHE A 338 0.18 10.88 -10.70
N GLU A 339 -0.11 11.48 -11.84
CA GLU A 339 -0.36 12.90 -11.98
C GLU A 339 -1.80 13.21 -11.60
N ILE A 340 -2.00 14.28 -10.84
CA ILE A 340 -3.33 14.80 -10.54
C ILE A 340 -3.66 15.82 -11.62
N VAL A 341 -4.54 15.41 -12.55
CA VAL A 341 -4.91 16.20 -13.74
C VAL A 341 -6.34 16.73 -13.60
N GLY A 342 -6.67 17.80 -14.34
CA GLY A 342 -8.00 18.42 -14.32
C GLY A 342 -8.16 19.51 -13.25
N GLY A 343 -9.29 20.23 -13.30
CA GLY A 343 -9.46 21.51 -12.62
C GLY A 343 -8.94 22.64 -13.49
N SER A 344 -9.80 23.59 -13.86
CA SER A 344 -9.42 24.73 -14.69
C SER A 344 -8.25 25.48 -14.06
N GLN A 345 -7.06 25.33 -14.65
CA GLN A 345 -6.06 26.37 -14.55
C GLN A 345 -6.65 27.57 -15.27
N ALA A 346 -7.18 28.52 -14.51
CA ALA A 346 -7.35 29.87 -15.04
C ALA A 346 -5.98 30.27 -15.60
N GLU A 347 -5.96 30.49 -16.91
CA GLU A 347 -4.81 30.95 -17.67
C GLU A 347 -4.01 31.95 -16.81
N ARG A 348 -2.73 31.65 -16.54
CA ARG A 348 -1.78 32.70 -16.15
C ARG A 348 -1.63 33.63 -17.35
N GLY A 349 -2.60 34.53 -17.51
CA GLY A 349 -2.56 35.58 -18.50
C GLY A 349 -1.41 36.52 -18.17
N GLU A 350 -0.29 36.37 -18.87
CA GLU A 350 0.62 37.47 -19.09
C GLU A 350 -0.11 38.57 -19.88
N LYS A 351 -0.84 39.43 -19.17
CA LYS A 351 -1.21 40.74 -19.71
C LYS A 351 0.08 41.56 -19.82
N LYS A 352 0.76 41.45 -20.96
CA LYS A 352 1.63 42.52 -21.45
C LYS A 352 0.77 43.76 -21.62
N GLN A 353 0.83 44.67 -20.65
CA GLN A 353 0.37 46.04 -20.81
C GLN A 353 1.27 46.70 -21.86
N GLY A 354 0.81 46.72 -23.11
CA GLY A 354 1.28 47.67 -24.10
C GLY A 354 0.74 49.05 -23.74
N GLN A 355 1.58 49.88 -23.11
CA GLN A 355 1.41 51.33 -23.16
C GLN A 355 1.66 51.78 -24.60
N ALA A 356 0.65 52.39 -25.21
CA ALA A 356 0.84 53.35 -26.27
C ALA A 356 -0.06 54.55 -25.94
N SER A 357 0.59 55.58 -25.42
CA SER A 357 0.04 56.92 -25.27
C SER A 357 0.31 57.70 -26.56
N LEU A 358 -0.73 58.40 -27.02
CA LEU A 358 -0.76 59.55 -27.95
C LEU A 358 -0.25 59.36 -29.38
#